data_AF-A0A0S7YJ98-F1
#
_entry.id   AF-A0A0S7YJ98-F1
#
_cell.length_a   1.000
_cell.length_b   1.000
_cell.length_c   1.000
_cell.angle_alpha   90.00
_cell.angle_beta   90.00
_cell.angle_gamma   90.00
#
_symmetry.space_group_name_H-M   'P 1'
#
loop_
_entity.id
_entity.type
_entity.pdbx_description
1 polymer ?
#
loop_
_entity_poly.entity_id
_entity_poly.type
_entity_poly.pdbx_seq_one_letter_code
_entity_poly.pdbx_strand_id
1 'polypeptide(L)'
;MRLDTEEGSAIDEPTGDQVREAVGGLGGRSGSFAILTRSDRPPAYLQTAGEADQFIIEYHEGRKHYRAEADVLPLEKVAALFEAYGRGDEAWREMVAWQDVTKEISGSAWVKVLILAVAFALAAVILYVSFAR
;
A
#
# COMPACT_ATOMS: atom_id res chain seq x y z
N MET A 1 13.36 1.96 1.57
CA MET A 1 11.90 1.79 1.65
C MET A 1 11.25 3.13 1.96
N ARG A 2 9.96 3.28 1.70
CA ARG A 2 9.19 4.50 1.98
C ARG A 2 7.75 4.14 2.31
N LEU A 3 7.21 4.73 3.38
CA LEU A 3 5.81 4.60 3.76
C LEU A 3 5.08 5.92 3.47
N ASP A 4 3.98 5.84 2.72
CA ASP A 4 3.10 6.97 2.43
C ASP A 4 1.69 6.66 3.00
N THR A 5 1.01 7.67 3.56
CA THR A 5 -0.33 7.56 4.19
C THR A 5 -1.27 8.67 3.71
N GLU A 6 -2.57 8.59 4.01
CA GLU A 6 -3.54 9.61 3.55
C GLU A 6 -3.27 11.03 4.03
N GLU A 7 -2.56 11.19 5.14
CA GLU A 7 -2.29 12.49 5.76
C GLU A 7 -1.25 13.33 4.96
N GLY A 8 -0.73 12.79 3.85
CA GLY A 8 0.38 13.37 3.12
C GLY A 8 1.73 13.19 3.83
N SER A 9 1.72 12.52 4.98
CA SER A 9 2.90 12.10 5.73
C SER A 9 3.62 10.98 4.99
N ALA A 10 4.92 11.18 4.76
CA ALA A 10 5.79 10.16 4.22
C ALA A 10 7.02 9.95 5.10
N ILE A 11 7.37 8.68 5.32
CA ILE A 11 8.49 8.27 6.15
C ILE A 11 9.45 7.49 5.26
N ASP A 12 10.64 8.05 5.03
CA ASP A 12 11.72 7.35 4.33
C ASP A 12 12.44 6.40 5.31
N GLU A 13 12.72 5.18 4.85
CA GLU A 13 13.27 4.07 5.65
C GLU A 13 12.55 3.88 7.01
N PRO A 14 11.22 3.63 7.01
CA PRO A 14 10.44 3.55 8.23
C PRO A 14 10.88 2.35 9.09
N THR A 15 10.95 2.55 10.41
CA THR A 15 11.14 1.45 11.36
C THR A 15 9.89 0.58 11.46
N GLY A 16 10.03 -0.64 11.96
CA GLY A 16 8.88 -1.53 12.19
C GLY A 16 7.82 -0.91 13.12
N ASP A 17 8.24 -0.12 14.11
CA ASP A 17 7.34 0.60 15.01
C ASP A 17 6.60 1.73 14.29
N GLN A 18 7.28 2.50 13.42
CA GLN A 18 6.65 3.53 12.60
C GLN A 18 5.64 2.94 11.60
N VAL A 19 5.94 1.79 11.01
CA VAL A 19 5.00 1.06 10.14
C VAL A 19 3.76 0.65 10.94
N ARG A 20 3.94 0.07 12.13
CA ARG A 20 2.84 -0.38 12.99
C ARG A 20 1.97 0.78 13.48
N GLU A 21 2.59 1.89 13.87
CA GLU A 21 1.89 3.10 14.32
C GLU A 21 1.07 3.71 13.18
N ALA A 22 1.69 3.90 12.01
CA ALA A 22 1.03 4.49 10.85
C ALA A 22 -0.16 3.63 10.36
N VAL A 23 0.04 2.31 10.27
CA VAL A 23 -1.05 1.40 9.89
C VAL A 23 -2.10 1.33 10.98
N GLY A 24 -1.72 1.23 12.26
CA GLY A 24 -2.65 1.24 13.39
C GLY A 24 -3.51 2.52 13.46
N GLY A 25 -3.00 3.64 12.96
CA GLY A 25 -3.71 4.90 12.84
C GLY A 25 -4.77 4.95 11.73
N LEU A 26 -4.86 3.96 10.84
CA LEU A 26 -5.88 3.93 9.78
C LEU A 26 -7.29 3.62 10.34
N GLY A 27 -7.37 2.97 11.50
CA GLY A 27 -8.62 2.51 12.11
C GLY A 27 -9.59 3.67 12.42
N GLY A 28 -10.90 3.39 12.25
CA GLY A 28 -11.96 4.35 12.61
C GLY A 28 -12.11 5.55 11.67
N ARG A 29 -11.36 5.59 10.56
CA ARG A 29 -11.42 6.64 9.55
C ARG A 29 -11.96 6.09 8.22
N SER A 30 -12.71 6.90 7.49
CA SER A 30 -13.23 6.53 6.17
C SER A 30 -12.26 7.00 5.10
N GLY A 31 -11.94 6.12 4.14
CA GLY A 31 -11.04 6.43 3.02
C GLY A 31 -9.55 6.44 3.37
N SER A 32 -9.16 5.78 4.46
CA SER A 32 -7.75 5.70 4.88
C SER A 32 -6.94 4.74 4.02
N PHE A 33 -5.68 5.08 3.77
CA PHE A 33 -4.76 4.27 2.97
C PHE A 33 -3.33 4.32 3.49
N ALA A 34 -2.58 3.25 3.22
CA ALA A 34 -1.13 3.23 3.39
C ALA A 34 -0.46 2.48 2.25
N ILE A 35 0.73 2.94 1.84
CA ILE A 35 1.55 2.33 0.79
C ILE A 35 2.98 2.20 1.31
N LEU A 36 3.51 0.97 1.36
CA LEU A 36 4.89 0.69 1.73
C LEU A 36 5.67 0.25 0.48
N THR A 37 6.53 1.13 -0.01
CA THR A 37 7.31 0.96 -1.24
C THR A 37 8.74 0.54 -0.93
N ARG A 38 9.25 -0.46 -1.66
CA ARG A 38 10.66 -0.88 -1.61
C ARG A 38 11.47 -0.10 -2.66
N SER A 39 12.79 -0.02 -2.42
CA SER A 39 13.71 0.75 -3.27
C SER A 39 14.22 -0.04 -4.49
N ASP A 40 13.57 -1.15 -4.83
CA ASP A 40 13.88 -2.01 -5.97
C ASP A 40 13.54 -1.35 -7.31
N ARG A 41 14.06 -1.94 -8.40
CA ARG A 41 13.83 -1.46 -9.77
C ARG A 41 13.36 -2.60 -10.67
N PRO A 42 12.08 -2.63 -11.11
CA PRO A 42 11.01 -1.68 -10.77
C PRO A 42 10.61 -1.76 -9.29
N PRO A 43 10.02 -0.70 -8.70
CA PRO A 43 9.63 -0.71 -7.30
C PRO A 43 8.47 -1.69 -7.04
N ALA A 44 8.65 -2.52 -6.02
CA ALA A 44 7.60 -3.32 -5.41
C ALA A 44 6.96 -2.58 -4.25
N TYR A 45 5.66 -2.75 -4.07
CA TYR A 45 4.94 -2.13 -2.97
C TYR A 45 3.83 -3.04 -2.43
N LEU A 46 3.51 -2.83 -1.16
CA LEU A 46 2.31 -3.34 -0.51
C LEU A 46 1.44 -2.14 -0.16
N GLN A 47 0.15 -2.20 -0.47
CA GLN A 47 -0.81 -1.13 -0.19
C GLN A 47 -2.07 -1.65 0.46
N THR A 48 -2.73 -0.77 1.22
CA THR A 48 -4.03 -1.03 1.81
C THR A 48 -4.93 0.19 1.65
N ALA A 49 -6.24 -0.05 1.52
CA ALA A 49 -7.26 0.99 1.57
C ALA A 49 -8.53 0.42 2.23
N GLY A 50 -9.22 1.23 3.02
CA GLY A 50 -10.37 0.74 3.77
C GLY A 50 -11.24 1.80 4.41
N GLU A 51 -12.31 1.33 5.04
CA GLU A 51 -13.22 2.12 5.85
C GLU A 51 -13.34 1.49 7.24
N ALA A 52 -13.27 2.35 8.27
CA ALA A 52 -13.33 1.93 9.68
C ALA A 52 -12.25 0.88 9.99
N ASP A 53 -12.63 -0.40 10.03
CA ASP A 53 -11.74 -1.53 10.36
C ASP A 53 -11.73 -2.61 9.27
N GLN A 54 -12.19 -2.28 8.06
CA GLN A 54 -12.28 -3.19 6.93
C GLN A 54 -11.39 -2.72 5.78
N PHE A 55 -10.35 -3.49 5.50
CA PHE A 55 -9.29 -3.10 4.58
C PHE A 55 -9.07 -4.11 3.46
N ILE A 56 -8.93 -3.63 2.23
CA ILE A 56 -8.43 -4.42 1.11
C ILE A 56 -6.92 -4.25 1.08
N ILE A 57 -6.18 -5.36 0.87
CA ILE A 57 -4.73 -5.33 0.71
C ILE A 57 -4.31 -5.83 -0.67
N GLU A 58 -3.34 -5.13 -1.26
CA GLU A 58 -2.80 -5.43 -2.58
C GLU A 58 -1.28 -5.29 -2.57
N TYR A 59 -0.58 -6.04 -3.42
CA TYR A 59 0.84 -5.81 -3.67
C TYR A 59 1.15 -5.84 -5.16
N HIS A 60 2.20 -5.10 -5.51
CA HIS A 60 2.78 -5.10 -6.84
C HIS A 60 4.23 -5.57 -6.76
N GLU A 61 4.58 -6.49 -7.66
CA GLU A 61 5.95 -6.97 -7.80
C GLU A 61 6.25 -7.25 -9.27
N GLY A 62 7.28 -6.58 -9.79
CA GLY A 62 7.68 -6.68 -11.20
C GLY A 62 6.63 -6.09 -12.16
N ARG A 63 5.78 -6.95 -12.72
CA ARG A 63 4.66 -6.57 -13.62
C ARG A 63 3.33 -7.13 -13.15
N LYS A 64 3.32 -7.75 -11.98
CA LYS A 64 2.16 -8.46 -11.47
C LYS A 64 1.56 -7.69 -10.32
N HIS A 65 0.23 -7.70 -10.30
CA HIS A 65 -0.55 -7.17 -9.21
C HIS A 65 -1.34 -8.30 -8.58
N TYR A 66 -1.36 -8.30 -7.26
CA TYR A 66 -2.07 -9.28 -6.48
C TYR A 66 -2.94 -8.60 -5.45
N ARG A 67 -4.09 -9.20 -5.15
CA ARG A 67 -5.00 -8.79 -4.09
C ARG A 67 -5.20 -9.97 -3.15
N ALA A 68 -5.40 -9.71 -1.85
CA ALA A 68 -5.84 -10.78 -0.97
C ALA A 68 -7.20 -11.33 -1.44
N GLU A 69 -7.39 -12.64 -1.38
CA GLU A 69 -8.67 -13.27 -1.75
C GLU A 69 -9.79 -12.93 -0.76
N ALA A 70 -9.44 -12.60 0.49
CA ALA A 70 -10.40 -12.08 1.44
C ALA A 70 -10.85 -10.68 1.02
N ASP A 71 -12.17 -10.48 0.89
CA ASP A 71 -12.75 -9.20 0.49
C ASP A 71 -12.32 -8.04 1.41
N VAL A 72 -12.21 -8.31 2.71
CA VAL A 72 -11.73 -7.35 3.71
C VAL A 72 -10.91 -8.07 4.79
N LEU A 73 -9.89 -7.39 5.28
CA LEU A 73 -9.04 -7.82 6.39
C LEU A 73 -9.19 -6.86 7.58
N PRO A 74 -9.14 -7.39 8.82
CA PRO A 74 -9.10 -6.54 10.00
C PRO A 74 -7.76 -5.82 10.10
N LEU A 75 -7.75 -4.66 10.76
CA LEU A 75 -6.59 -3.78 10.83
C LEU A 75 -5.35 -4.46 11.40
N GLU A 76 -5.51 -5.32 12.41
CA GLU A 76 -4.40 -6.04 13.04
C GLU A 76 -3.69 -6.97 12.03
N LYS A 77 -4.46 -7.58 11.11
CA LYS A 77 -3.91 -8.44 10.07
C LYS A 77 -3.14 -7.62 9.02
N VAL A 78 -3.66 -6.44 8.67
CA VAL A 78 -3.00 -5.50 7.77
C VAL A 78 -1.68 -5.01 8.38
N ALA A 79 -1.69 -4.60 9.65
CA ALA A 79 -0.49 -4.16 10.35
C ALA A 79 0.60 -5.25 10.36
N ALA A 80 0.20 -6.50 10.66
CA ALA A 80 1.13 -7.62 10.65
C ALA A 80 1.72 -7.90 9.24
N LEU A 81 0.91 -7.78 8.18
CA LEU A 81 1.36 -7.91 6.79
C LEU A 81 2.38 -6.83 6.42
N PHE A 82 2.08 -5.56 6.74
CA PHE A 82 2.98 -4.44 6.49
C PHE A 82 4.31 -4.57 7.26
N GLU A 83 4.26 -5.02 8.51
CA GLU A 83 5.45 -5.21 9.34
C GLU A 83 6.35 -6.32 8.78
N ALA A 84 5.77 -7.46 8.40
CA ALA A 84 6.51 -8.56 7.77
C ALA A 84 7.10 -8.16 6.41
N TYR A 85 6.32 -7.48 5.57
CA TYR A 85 6.79 -6.94 4.29
C TYR A 85 7.94 -5.94 4.47
N GLY A 86 7.82 -5.01 5.42
CA GLY A 86 8.85 -4.00 5.71
C GLY A 86 10.16 -4.60 6.23
N ARG A 87 10.12 -5.75 6.91
CA ARG A 87 11.33 -6.49 7.31
C ARG A 87 11.96 -7.30 6.19
N GLY A 88 11.31 -7.42 5.04
CA GLY A 88 11.71 -8.33 3.97
C GLY A 88 11.51 -9.81 4.31
N ASP A 89 10.59 -10.12 5.23
CA ASP A 89 10.25 -11.48 5.65
C ASP A 89 9.22 -12.09 4.69
N GLU A 90 9.61 -13.06 3.86
CA GLU A 90 8.72 -13.68 2.87
C GLU A 90 7.47 -14.37 3.46
N ALA A 91 7.42 -14.60 4.79
CA ALA A 91 6.25 -15.17 5.46
C ALA A 91 4.96 -14.36 5.23
N TRP A 92 5.04 -13.06 4.90
CA TRP A 92 3.86 -12.24 4.58
C TRP A 92 3.04 -12.80 3.42
N ARG A 93 3.68 -13.52 2.48
CA ARG A 93 2.98 -14.15 1.34
C ARG A 93 2.09 -15.31 1.76
N GLU A 94 2.38 -15.95 2.88
CA GLU A 94 1.63 -17.09 3.40
C GLU A 94 0.58 -16.67 4.44
N MET A 95 0.62 -15.40 4.88
CA MET A 95 -0.31 -14.89 5.89
C MET A 95 -1.76 -14.78 5.38
N VAL A 96 -1.96 -14.66 4.07
CA VAL A 96 -3.26 -14.63 3.39
C VAL A 96 -3.15 -15.31 2.02
N ALA A 97 -4.28 -15.72 1.46
CA ALA A 97 -4.33 -16.18 0.07
C ALA A 97 -4.33 -14.98 -0.89
N TRP A 98 -3.61 -15.09 -2.00
CA TRP A 98 -3.42 -14.02 -2.98
C TRP A 98 -3.96 -14.41 -4.35
N GLN A 99 -4.74 -13.52 -4.96
CA GLN A 99 -5.23 -13.63 -6.33
C GLN A 99 -4.42 -12.70 -7.24
N ASP A 100 -3.92 -13.23 -8.37
CA ASP A 100 -3.31 -12.42 -9.43
C ASP A 100 -4.39 -11.66 -10.19
N VAL A 101 -4.44 -10.34 -10.00
CA VAL A 101 -5.42 -9.42 -10.59
C VAL A 101 -4.84 -8.62 -11.76
N THR A 102 -3.65 -8.98 -12.24
CA THR A 102 -2.91 -8.21 -13.28
C THR A 102 -3.76 -7.90 -14.52
N LYS A 103 -4.58 -8.88 -14.97
CA LYS A 103 -5.46 -8.71 -16.14
C LYS A 103 -6.69 -7.84 -15.85
N GLU A 104 -7.21 -7.89 -14.62
CA GLU A 104 -8.37 -7.10 -14.19
C GLU A 104 -8.02 -5.61 -14.12
N ILE A 105 -6.81 -5.30 -13.62
CA ILE A 105 -6.27 -3.95 -13.57
C ILE A 105 -6.02 -3.39 -14.98
N SER A 106 -5.58 -4.24 -15.92
CA SER A 106 -5.41 -3.84 -17.32
C SER A 106 -6.73 -3.52 -18.04
N GLY A 107 -7.88 -3.95 -17.52
CA GLY A 107 -9.17 -3.92 -18.24
C GLY A 107 -10.28 -3.03 -17.65
N SER A 108 -10.23 -2.63 -16.37
CA SER A 108 -11.37 -2.00 -15.68
C SER A 108 -11.19 -0.49 -15.42
N ALA A 109 -12.22 0.31 -15.74
CA ALA A 109 -12.16 1.78 -15.71
C ALA A 109 -12.22 2.41 -14.30
N TRP A 110 -12.76 1.72 -13.30
CA TRP A 110 -12.84 2.21 -11.92
C TRP A 110 -11.56 1.92 -11.12
N VAL A 111 -10.87 0.82 -11.42
CA VAL A 111 -9.51 0.57 -10.91
C VAL A 111 -8.51 1.59 -11.47
N LYS A 112 -8.74 2.09 -12.69
CA LYS A 112 -7.99 3.24 -13.21
C LYS A 112 -8.18 4.49 -12.35
N VAL A 113 -9.33 4.70 -11.70
CA VAL A 113 -9.55 5.86 -10.80
C VAL A 113 -8.74 5.72 -9.52
N LEU A 114 -8.69 4.51 -8.94
CA LEU A 114 -7.87 4.23 -7.75
C LEU A 114 -6.37 4.36 -8.04
N ILE A 115 -5.92 3.81 -9.18
CA ILE A 115 -4.52 3.96 -9.64
C ILE A 115 -4.21 5.40 -10.06
N LEU A 116 -5.16 6.12 -10.68
CA LEU A 116 -5.01 7.54 -11.01
C LEU A 116 -4.89 8.39 -9.75
N ALA A 117 -5.63 8.11 -8.68
CA ALA A 117 -5.51 8.84 -7.42
C ALA A 117 -4.11 8.67 -6.81
N VAL A 118 -3.58 7.44 -6.80
CA VAL A 118 -2.20 7.16 -6.36
C VAL A 118 -1.15 7.80 -7.28
N ALA A 119 -1.34 7.73 -8.59
CA ALA A 119 -0.42 8.35 -9.56
C ALA A 119 -0.46 9.88 -9.52
N PHE A 120 -1.62 10.50 -9.26
CA PHE A 120 -1.77 11.95 -9.15
C PHE A 120 -1.10 12.47 -7.87
N ALA A 121 -1.23 11.73 -6.76
CA ALA A 121 -0.51 12.02 -5.52
C ALA A 121 1.02 11.96 -5.74
N LEU A 122 1.52 10.92 -6.43
CA LEU A 122 2.94 10.78 -6.76
C LEU A 122 3.44 11.88 -7.71
N ALA A 123 2.67 12.27 -8.72
CA ALA A 123 3.04 13.34 -9.65
C ALA A 123 3.10 14.72 -8.98
N ALA A 124 2.19 15.00 -8.05
CA ALA A 124 2.20 16.22 -7.25
C ALA A 124 3.46 16.32 -6.37
N VAL A 125 3.91 15.20 -5.80
CA VAL A 125 5.17 15.12 -5.02
C VAL A 125 6.40 15.39 -5.90
N ILE A 126 6.46 14.81 -7.10
CA ILE A 126 7.58 15.02 -8.04
C ILE A 126 7.67 16.49 -8.49
N LEU A 127 6.52 17.11 -8.79
CA LEU A 127 6.46 18.52 -9.18
C LEU A 127 6.86 19.45 -8.04
N TYR A 128 6.39 19.19 -6.82
CA TYR A 128 6.75 19.99 -5.64
C TYR A 128 8.27 19.98 -5.38
N VAL A 129 8.90 18.79 -5.40
CA VAL A 129 10.35 18.65 -5.18
C VAL A 129 11.18 19.31 -6.30
N SER A 130 10.66 19.34 -7.53
CA SER A 130 11.36 19.94 -8.68
C SER A 130 11.32 21.47 -8.70
N PHE A 131 10.31 22.08 -8.09
CA PHE A 131 10.14 23.55 -8.02
C PHE A 131 10.62 24.16 -6.69
N ALA A 132 10.83 23.35 -5.66
CA ALA A 132 11.35 23.78 -4.35
C ALA A 132 12.90 23.78 -4.27
N ARG A 133 13.60 23.59 -5.39
CA ARG A 133 15.05 23.76 -5.56
C ARG A 133 15.35 25.00 -6.37
#